data_AF-A0A139IUP6-F1
#
_entry.id   AF-A0A139IUP6-F1
#
_cell.length_a   1.000
_cell.length_b   1.000
_cell.length_c   1.000
_cell.angle_alpha   90.00
_cell.angle_beta   90.00
_cell.angle_gamma   90.00
#
_symmetry.space_group_name_H-M   'P 1'
#
loop_
_entity.id
_entity.type
_entity.pdbx_description
1 polymer ?
#
loop_
_entity_poly.entity_id
_entity_poly.type
_entity_poly.pdbx_seq_one_letter_code
_entity_poly.pdbx_strand_id
1 'polypeptide(L)'
;MRTRILLTSTARLAAAQLNAGAPGNARSNAFNGSQLCNRAFADANATGLVSFNPDVGTTNSPISWAGTAYQPYNATGNQNITELSLWFSPGNSNFSNNYELGYDACYMWLNQFTLNTFERGQNDTGACLQALDETCVNDFLDLTNQYAVELTGNPTSGPDSNLTSTSLPTVCSDLAQMLTENFPASCKGFFNDSLPISVTGGPPALGGALTGSQSLVNESICTINGSYSLMWSQYGAATLENYYYANYFVAPLVTAFMPIADYARPITLASAKSFMTCIRNNRLNPGSEAIPPAPSPTPIDTSAGSSNSASNTTGPATSSPASGSSSGGGLSGGAIAGTVIGVIAALALLAGAAFFFNRKRKRSGAEDVDASNGRESKGLVEAPHNASISEMDAASPAAQEMSSSKGWHAAELPGQEGQPGGSRNPAELAGHSKQ
;
A
#
# COMPACT_ATOMS: atom_id res chain seq x y z
N MET A 1 1.12 30.40 -16.25
CA MET A 1 2.23 29.63 -16.86
C MET A 1 3.43 29.46 -15.91
N ARG A 2 3.99 30.52 -15.29
CA ARG A 2 5.12 30.40 -14.33
C ARG A 2 4.81 29.53 -13.09
N THR A 3 3.63 29.65 -12.48
CA THR A 3 3.21 28.80 -11.35
C THR A 3 3.09 27.32 -11.75
N ARG A 4 2.59 27.06 -12.97
CA ARG A 4 2.45 25.70 -13.52
C ARG A 4 3.81 25.06 -13.81
N ILE A 5 4.78 25.84 -14.30
CA ILE A 5 6.17 25.39 -14.54
C ILE A 5 6.92 25.13 -13.24
N LEU A 6 6.72 25.96 -12.21
CA LEU A 6 7.28 25.69 -10.89
C LEU A 6 6.71 24.37 -10.37
N LEU A 7 5.38 24.24 -10.27
CA LEU A 7 4.74 23.01 -9.77
C LEU A 7 5.08 21.75 -10.57
N THR A 8 5.16 21.78 -11.90
CA THR A 8 5.42 20.56 -12.69
C THR A 8 6.85 20.05 -12.55
N SER A 9 7.83 20.95 -12.47
CA SER A 9 9.24 20.59 -12.29
C SER A 9 9.57 20.27 -10.84
N THR A 10 9.00 21.02 -9.89
CA THR A 10 9.19 20.80 -8.46
C THR A 10 8.43 19.57 -7.97
N ALA A 11 7.18 19.33 -8.38
CA ALA A 11 6.42 18.18 -7.88
C ALA A 11 7.08 16.83 -8.22
N ARG A 12 7.75 16.69 -9.37
CA ARG A 12 8.49 15.47 -9.71
C ARG A 12 9.76 15.31 -8.85
N LEU A 13 10.42 16.41 -8.52
CA LEU A 13 11.60 16.40 -7.63
C LEU A 13 11.20 16.20 -6.17
N ALA A 14 10.14 16.87 -5.70
CA ALA A 14 9.56 16.74 -4.37
C ALA A 14 9.04 15.31 -4.10
N ALA A 15 8.37 14.70 -5.08
CA ALA A 15 7.94 13.30 -5.00
C ALA A 15 9.14 12.33 -4.81
N ALA A 16 10.32 12.70 -5.31
CA ALA A 16 11.56 11.95 -5.09
C ALA A 16 12.28 12.33 -3.78
N GLN A 17 11.95 13.48 -3.17
CA GLN A 17 12.55 13.97 -1.91
C GLN A 17 11.81 13.55 -0.66
N LEU A 18 10.51 13.28 -0.76
CA LEU A 18 9.84 12.52 0.28
C LEU A 18 10.39 11.10 0.23
N ASN A 19 11.13 10.71 1.27
CA ASN A 19 11.80 9.41 1.35
C ASN A 19 10.82 8.26 1.14
N ALA A 20 11.33 7.04 0.91
CA ALA A 20 10.51 5.83 0.88
C ALA A 20 9.58 5.80 2.09
N GLY A 21 8.27 5.87 1.84
CA GLY A 21 7.29 5.89 2.91
C GLY A 21 7.34 4.58 3.71
N ALA A 22 6.97 4.67 4.98
CA ALA A 22 7.07 3.60 5.94
C ALA A 22 5.67 3.11 6.34
N PRO A 23 5.45 1.79 6.46
CA PRO A 23 4.23 1.28 7.06
C PRO A 23 4.17 1.70 8.54
N GLY A 24 2.97 1.99 9.03
CA GLY A 24 2.73 2.47 10.40
C GLY A 24 2.79 1.39 11.50
N ASN A 25 3.49 0.28 11.25
CA ASN A 25 3.55 -0.87 12.15
C ASN A 25 4.81 -0.89 13.04
N ALA A 26 4.74 -1.63 14.14
CA ALA A 26 5.84 -1.77 15.11
C ALA A 26 7.16 -2.28 14.52
N ARG A 27 7.09 -3.01 13.40
CA ARG A 27 8.24 -3.65 12.76
C ARG A 27 9.03 -2.70 11.87
N SER A 28 8.45 -1.54 11.55
CA SER A 28 9.08 -0.54 10.70
C SER A 28 9.98 0.36 11.53
N ASN A 29 11.31 0.17 11.45
CA ASN A 29 12.27 1.08 12.09
C ASN A 29 12.13 2.54 11.61
N ALA A 30 11.52 2.74 10.44
CA ALA A 30 11.24 4.07 9.88
C ALA A 30 10.07 4.79 10.55
N PHE A 31 9.32 4.12 11.45
CA PHE A 31 8.15 4.68 12.11
C PHE A 31 8.48 5.65 13.27
N ASN A 32 9.65 5.56 13.92
CA ASN A 32 10.04 6.39 15.08
C ASN A 32 10.00 7.92 14.85
N GLY A 33 9.67 8.39 13.64
CA GLY A 33 9.59 9.80 13.26
C GLY A 33 8.20 10.44 13.25
N SER A 34 7.09 9.70 13.41
CA SER A 34 5.75 10.31 13.28
C SER A 34 5.48 11.33 14.39
N GLN A 35 5.28 12.59 14.00
CA GLN A 35 5.03 13.71 14.91
C GLN A 35 3.56 13.78 15.35
N LEU A 36 2.68 13.16 14.56
CA LEU A 36 1.25 13.07 14.85
C LEU A 36 0.87 11.83 15.66
N CYS A 37 1.86 11.06 16.13
CA CYS A 37 1.56 9.88 16.92
C CYS A 37 1.02 10.18 18.31
N ASN A 38 -0.11 9.55 18.66
CA ASN A 38 -0.86 9.79 19.89
C ASN A 38 -1.27 11.27 20.05
N ARG A 39 -1.51 11.95 18.92
CA ARG A 39 -1.97 13.33 18.84
C ARG A 39 -3.42 13.40 18.37
N ALA A 40 -3.90 14.63 18.14
CA ALA A 40 -5.19 14.87 17.54
C ALA A 40 -5.06 15.36 16.09
N PHE A 41 -6.14 15.20 15.31
CA PHE A 41 -6.22 15.81 13.96
C PHE A 41 -6.04 17.33 13.98
N ALA A 42 -6.34 17.99 15.09
CA ALA A 42 -6.11 19.43 15.27
C ALA A 42 -4.61 19.81 15.32
N ASP A 43 -3.73 18.86 15.62
CA ASP A 43 -2.27 19.08 15.66
C ASP A 43 -1.63 19.01 14.25
N ALA A 44 -2.32 18.44 13.26
CA ALA A 44 -1.87 18.46 11.87
C ALA A 44 -2.03 19.87 11.28
N ASN A 45 -1.30 20.19 10.20
CA ASN A 45 -1.57 21.44 9.47
C ASN A 45 -2.81 21.32 8.59
N ALA A 46 -3.01 20.14 8.01
CA ALA A 46 -4.14 19.85 7.17
C ALA A 46 -4.62 18.42 7.36
N THR A 47 -5.92 18.22 7.16
CA THR A 47 -6.57 16.93 7.28
C THR A 47 -7.53 16.68 6.12
N GLY A 48 -7.73 15.41 5.80
CA GLY A 48 -8.73 14.94 4.87
C GLY A 48 -9.41 13.73 5.45
N LEU A 49 -10.74 13.64 5.39
CA LEU A 49 -11.48 12.50 5.89
C LEU A 49 -12.46 12.02 4.83
N VAL A 50 -12.47 10.72 4.58
CA VAL A 50 -13.48 10.06 3.75
C VAL A 50 -14.03 8.89 4.54
N SER A 51 -15.35 8.90 4.72
CA SER A 51 -16.08 7.86 5.44
C SER A 51 -17.04 7.18 4.47
N PHE A 52 -17.16 5.87 4.58
CA PHE A 52 -18.15 5.11 3.84
C PHE A 52 -18.63 3.93 4.67
N ASN A 53 -19.85 3.46 4.38
CA ASN A 53 -20.39 2.24 4.96
C ASN A 53 -20.15 1.12 3.95
N PRO A 54 -19.43 0.05 4.33
CA PRO A 54 -19.17 -1.02 3.40
C PRO A 54 -20.44 -1.83 3.10
N ASP A 55 -21.47 -1.80 3.94
CA ASP A 55 -22.68 -2.64 3.83
C ASP A 55 -22.31 -4.11 3.51
N VAL A 56 -21.41 -4.68 4.33
CA VAL A 56 -20.95 -6.07 4.22
C VAL A 56 -21.19 -6.80 5.55
N GLY A 57 -21.71 -8.03 5.45
CA GLY A 57 -22.02 -8.84 6.62
C GLY A 57 -23.12 -8.22 7.50
N THR A 58 -23.00 -8.42 8.81
CA THR A 58 -23.97 -7.95 9.81
C THR A 58 -23.60 -6.60 10.43
N THR A 59 -22.42 -6.06 10.11
CA THR A 59 -21.89 -4.84 10.71
C THR A 59 -21.93 -3.67 9.72
N ASN A 60 -22.93 -2.81 9.85
CA ASN A 60 -23.08 -1.56 9.06
C ASN A 60 -22.39 -0.35 9.72
N SER A 61 -21.26 -0.58 10.36
CA SER A 61 -20.49 0.52 10.97
C SER A 61 -19.74 1.28 9.88
N PRO A 62 -19.85 2.61 9.81
CA PRO A 62 -19.03 3.40 8.89
C PRO A 62 -17.56 3.24 9.26
N ILE A 63 -16.73 2.96 8.26
CA ILE A 63 -15.28 3.02 8.38
C ILE A 63 -14.78 4.33 7.78
N SER A 64 -13.56 4.72 8.10
CA SER A 64 -13.01 5.99 7.63
C SER A 64 -11.53 5.91 7.32
N TRP A 65 -11.15 6.55 6.22
CA TRP A 65 -9.76 6.86 5.89
C TRP A 65 -9.51 8.33 6.19
N ALA A 66 -8.29 8.65 6.65
CA ALA A 66 -7.87 10.02 6.81
C ALA A 66 -6.47 10.25 6.28
N GLY A 67 -6.28 11.40 5.63
CA GLY A 67 -4.97 11.94 5.26
C GLY A 67 -4.60 13.06 6.23
N THR A 68 -3.31 13.19 6.53
CA THR A 68 -2.78 14.36 7.25
C THR A 68 -1.51 14.87 6.62
N ALA A 69 -1.33 16.20 6.64
CA ALA A 69 -0.05 16.85 6.40
C ALA A 69 0.38 17.60 7.65
N TYR A 70 1.62 17.39 8.08
CA TYR A 70 2.23 18.08 9.21
C TYR A 70 3.60 18.65 8.85
N GLN A 71 3.85 19.87 9.27
CA GLN A 71 5.11 20.56 9.25
C GLN A 71 5.11 21.59 10.40
N PRO A 72 6.08 21.51 11.33
CA PRO A 72 6.13 22.42 12.45
C PRO A 72 6.39 23.87 11.99
N TYR A 73 5.65 24.81 12.58
CA TYR A 73 5.83 26.25 12.36
C TYR A 73 7.12 26.71 13.06
N ASN A 74 8.06 27.32 12.34
CA ASN A 74 9.34 27.81 12.88
C ASN A 74 10.19 26.74 13.59
N ALA A 75 10.37 25.56 13.00
CA ALA A 75 11.25 24.56 13.59
C ALA A 75 12.71 25.05 13.64
N THR A 76 13.17 25.43 14.83
CA THR A 76 14.58 25.51 15.18
C THR A 76 14.96 24.21 15.88
N GLY A 77 15.68 23.31 15.21
CA GLY A 77 16.17 22.03 15.76
C GLY A 77 15.89 20.83 14.85
N ASN A 78 16.02 19.60 15.38
CA ASN A 78 15.81 18.33 14.64
C ASN A 78 14.36 18.08 14.17
N GLN A 79 13.42 19.01 14.41
CA GLN A 79 12.02 18.95 14.00
C GLN A 79 11.82 19.41 12.54
N ASN A 80 12.84 19.30 11.69
CA ASN A 80 12.80 19.80 10.31
C ASN A 80 12.21 18.77 9.32
N ILE A 81 11.06 18.17 9.66
CA ILE A 81 10.40 17.22 8.76
C ILE A 81 8.99 17.68 8.36
N THR A 82 8.68 17.49 7.08
CA THR A 82 7.30 17.41 6.60
C THR A 82 6.87 15.95 6.72
N GLU A 83 5.73 15.71 7.32
CA GLU A 83 5.09 14.41 7.43
C GLU A 83 3.79 14.38 6.61
N LEU A 84 3.65 13.37 5.77
CA LEU A 84 2.42 13.01 5.08
C LEU A 84 1.98 11.64 5.58
N SER A 85 0.77 11.52 6.13
CA SER A 85 0.32 10.27 6.74
C SER A 85 -1.05 9.84 6.25
N LEU A 86 -1.25 8.53 6.20
CA LEU A 86 -2.51 7.87 5.93
C LEU A 86 -2.95 7.07 7.16
N TRP A 87 -4.18 7.29 7.57
CA TRP A 87 -4.79 6.69 8.75
C TRP A 87 -6.07 5.95 8.40
N PHE A 88 -6.38 4.92 9.18
CA PHE A 88 -7.60 4.13 9.03
C PHE A 88 -8.32 3.98 10.36
N SER A 89 -9.62 4.19 10.37
CA SER A 89 -10.49 3.90 11.50
C SER A 89 -11.51 2.83 11.11
N PRO A 90 -11.56 1.70 11.83
CA PRO A 90 -12.59 0.68 11.63
C PRO A 90 -13.95 1.09 12.22
N GLY A 91 -14.10 2.32 12.72
CA GLY A 91 -15.30 2.77 13.41
C GLY A 91 -15.52 1.97 14.70
N ASN A 92 -16.71 1.39 14.84
CA ASN A 92 -17.06 0.55 15.98
C ASN A 92 -16.77 -0.94 15.74
N SER A 93 -16.22 -1.30 14.58
CA SER A 93 -15.96 -2.69 14.22
C SER A 93 -14.58 -3.13 14.73
N ASN A 94 -14.48 -4.37 15.23
CA ASN A 94 -13.22 -4.93 15.71
C ASN A 94 -12.46 -5.62 14.58
N PHE A 95 -11.49 -4.92 14.00
CA PHE A 95 -10.63 -5.44 12.93
C PHE A 95 -9.43 -6.25 13.46
N SER A 96 -9.13 -6.17 14.76
CA SER A 96 -7.92 -6.70 15.39
C SER A 96 -8.07 -8.15 15.84
N ASN A 97 -8.59 -9.05 14.98
CA ASN A 97 -8.59 -10.51 15.15
C ASN A 97 -9.80 -11.17 15.84
N ASN A 98 -10.98 -10.55 15.88
CA ASN A 98 -12.17 -11.31 16.27
C ASN A 98 -12.94 -11.73 15.02
N TYR A 99 -13.00 -13.04 14.78
CA TYR A 99 -13.67 -13.68 13.64
C TYR A 99 -15.17 -13.32 13.48
N GLU A 100 -15.70 -12.50 14.38
CA GLU A 100 -17.03 -11.92 14.42
C GLU A 100 -17.41 -11.01 13.23
N LEU A 101 -16.44 -10.41 12.53
CA LEU A 101 -16.77 -9.59 11.36
C LEU A 101 -17.42 -10.41 10.24
N GLY A 102 -17.03 -11.68 10.12
CA GLY A 102 -17.56 -12.59 9.11
C GLY A 102 -16.99 -12.37 7.70
N TYR A 103 -16.06 -11.44 7.54
CA TYR A 103 -15.33 -11.14 6.30
C TYR A 103 -13.87 -10.82 6.63
N ASP A 104 -13.02 -10.88 5.61
CA ASP A 104 -11.68 -10.30 5.67
C ASP A 104 -11.60 -9.06 4.78
N ALA A 105 -10.65 -8.17 5.08
CA ALA A 105 -10.45 -6.96 4.30
C ALA A 105 -8.98 -6.70 3.97
N CYS A 106 -8.74 -6.22 2.76
CA CYS A 106 -7.47 -5.73 2.28
C CYS A 106 -7.61 -4.26 1.87
N TYR A 107 -6.54 -3.49 1.96
CA TYR A 107 -6.44 -2.25 1.18
C TYR A 107 -5.22 -2.26 0.28
N MET A 108 -5.38 -1.59 -0.86
CA MET A 108 -4.40 -1.50 -1.91
C MET A 108 -4.22 -0.06 -2.33
N TRP A 109 -3.03 0.24 -2.82
CA TRP A 109 -2.65 1.56 -3.29
C TRP A 109 -2.44 1.54 -4.80
N LEU A 110 -3.02 2.50 -5.53
CA LEU A 110 -2.75 2.68 -6.95
C LEU A 110 -1.67 3.74 -7.13
N ASN A 111 -0.54 3.36 -7.72
CA ASN A 111 0.58 4.28 -7.94
C ASN A 111 0.57 4.83 -9.37
N GLN A 112 1.40 5.83 -9.64
CA GLN A 112 1.66 6.37 -11.00
C GLN A 112 0.54 7.22 -11.62
N PHE A 113 -0.25 7.95 -10.82
CA PHE A 113 -1.14 8.99 -11.34
C PHE A 113 -0.40 9.97 -12.26
N THR A 114 -1.03 10.34 -13.38
CA THR A 114 -0.53 11.49 -14.15
C THR A 114 -0.67 12.77 -13.34
N LEU A 115 0.10 13.80 -13.68
CA LEU A 115 -0.09 15.11 -13.07
C LEU A 115 -1.52 15.63 -13.26
N ASN A 116 -2.12 15.40 -14.43
CA ASN A 116 -3.50 15.82 -14.69
C ASN A 116 -4.49 15.12 -13.75
N THR A 117 -4.28 13.84 -13.46
CA THR A 117 -5.09 13.06 -12.51
C THR A 117 -4.97 13.62 -11.09
N PHE A 118 -3.76 14.00 -10.65
CA PHE A 118 -3.57 14.70 -9.37
C PHE A 118 -4.28 16.06 -9.33
N GLU A 119 -4.18 16.86 -10.40
CA GLU A 119 -4.87 18.15 -10.53
C GLU A 119 -6.39 17.98 -10.45
N ARG A 120 -6.96 16.97 -11.12
CA ARG A 120 -8.39 16.63 -11.05
C ARG A 120 -8.81 16.18 -9.65
N GLY A 121 -7.99 15.35 -9.02
CA GLY A 121 -8.23 14.83 -7.68
C GLY A 121 -8.33 15.91 -6.60
N GLN A 122 -7.83 17.13 -6.85
CA GLN A 122 -7.98 18.26 -5.92
C GLN A 122 -9.44 18.68 -5.70
N ASN A 123 -10.35 18.32 -6.61
CA ASN A 123 -11.78 18.58 -6.46
C ASN A 123 -12.57 17.31 -6.08
N ASP A 124 -11.90 16.19 -5.84
CA ASP A 124 -12.56 14.95 -5.49
C ASP A 124 -13.19 15.03 -4.09
N THR A 125 -14.34 14.37 -3.94
CA THR A 125 -15.10 14.27 -2.70
C THR A 125 -14.73 13.06 -1.86
N GLY A 126 -13.83 12.22 -2.37
CA GLY A 126 -13.40 10.98 -1.76
C GLY A 126 -13.78 9.74 -2.56
N ALA A 127 -14.68 9.83 -3.56
CA ALA A 127 -15.14 8.70 -4.36
C ALA A 127 -14.26 8.38 -5.58
N CYS A 128 -13.19 9.14 -5.82
CA CYS A 128 -12.32 9.06 -7.00
C CYS A 128 -12.97 9.39 -8.35
N LEU A 129 -14.26 9.75 -8.40
CA LEU A 129 -14.97 10.04 -9.64
C LEU A 129 -14.48 11.32 -10.35
N GLN A 130 -13.93 12.28 -9.60
CA GLN A 130 -13.30 13.46 -10.21
C GLN A 130 -11.90 13.12 -10.69
N ALA A 131 -11.15 12.29 -9.96
CA ALA A 131 -9.79 11.90 -10.31
C ALA A 131 -9.72 10.94 -11.51
N LEU A 132 -10.59 9.92 -11.56
CA LEU A 132 -10.51 8.76 -12.45
C LEU A 132 -11.71 8.55 -13.37
N ASP A 133 -12.79 9.32 -13.24
CA ASP A 133 -14.07 9.03 -13.91
C ASP A 133 -14.80 7.76 -13.45
N GLU A 134 -16.09 7.67 -13.79
CA GLU A 134 -16.97 6.60 -13.33
C GLU A 134 -16.66 5.24 -13.98
N THR A 135 -16.30 5.23 -15.26
CA THR A 135 -16.03 3.99 -16.01
C THR A 135 -14.78 3.30 -15.46
N CYS A 136 -13.69 4.04 -15.27
CA CYS A 136 -12.47 3.47 -14.68
C CYS A 136 -12.71 2.98 -13.25
N VAL A 137 -13.40 3.78 -12.42
CA VAL A 137 -13.70 3.37 -11.03
C VAL A 137 -14.51 2.06 -11.02
N ASN A 138 -15.58 1.96 -11.81
CA ASN A 138 -16.42 0.77 -11.84
C ASN A 138 -15.66 -0.46 -12.37
N ASP A 139 -14.96 -0.35 -13.50
CA ASP A 139 -14.19 -1.46 -14.08
C ASP A 139 -13.12 -1.99 -13.10
N PHE A 140 -12.47 -1.08 -12.36
CA PHE A 140 -11.46 -1.47 -11.37
C PHE A 140 -12.08 -2.18 -10.16
N LEU A 141 -13.23 -1.70 -9.68
CA LEU A 141 -13.94 -2.32 -8.57
C LEU A 141 -14.51 -3.69 -8.94
N ASP A 142 -15.07 -3.83 -10.14
CA ASP A 142 -15.57 -5.11 -10.66
C ASP A 142 -14.45 -6.14 -10.75
N LEU A 143 -13.30 -5.76 -11.31
CA LEU A 143 -12.12 -6.62 -11.37
C LEU A 143 -11.59 -7.00 -9.98
N THR A 144 -11.58 -6.04 -9.04
CA THR A 144 -11.19 -6.28 -7.65
C THR A 144 -12.11 -7.30 -6.97
N ASN A 145 -13.43 -7.15 -7.16
CA ASN A 145 -14.42 -8.07 -6.60
C ASN A 145 -14.26 -9.47 -7.18
N GLN A 146 -14.04 -9.57 -8.49
CA GLN A 146 -13.82 -10.85 -9.18
C GLN A 146 -12.62 -11.60 -8.58
N TYR A 147 -11.45 -10.97 -8.52
CA TYR A 147 -10.24 -11.64 -8.02
C TYR A 147 -10.27 -11.90 -6.52
N ALA A 148 -10.90 -11.03 -5.73
CA ALA A 148 -11.09 -11.29 -4.31
C ALA A 148 -11.93 -12.56 -4.07
N VAL A 149 -12.98 -12.80 -4.86
CA VAL A 149 -13.75 -14.05 -4.81
C VAL A 149 -12.94 -15.23 -5.32
N GLU A 150 -12.18 -15.08 -6.39
CA GLU A 150 -11.35 -16.16 -6.94
C GLU A 150 -10.32 -16.68 -5.92
N LEU A 151 -9.66 -15.77 -5.20
CA LEU A 151 -8.64 -16.11 -4.20
C LEU A 151 -9.21 -16.72 -2.92
N THR A 152 -10.49 -16.48 -2.60
CA THR A 152 -11.11 -16.89 -1.33
C THR A 152 -12.23 -17.93 -1.47
N GLY A 153 -12.74 -18.15 -2.67
CA GLY A 153 -13.98 -18.91 -2.90
C GLY A 153 -13.83 -20.43 -2.86
N ASN A 154 -12.62 -20.97 -2.98
CA ASN A 154 -12.38 -22.42 -3.05
C ASN A 154 -11.30 -22.89 -2.05
N PRO A 155 -11.50 -22.74 -0.73
CA PRO A 155 -10.58 -23.30 0.25
C PRO A 155 -10.52 -24.83 0.14
N THR A 156 -9.32 -25.40 0.07
CA THR A 156 -9.14 -26.84 0.26
C THR A 156 -9.42 -27.19 1.71
N SER A 157 -10.08 -28.32 1.95
CA SER A 157 -10.45 -28.74 3.32
C SER A 157 -9.29 -29.40 4.05
N GLY A 158 -9.19 -29.17 5.35
CA GLY A 158 -8.29 -29.91 6.25
C GLY A 158 -6.97 -29.18 6.53
N PRO A 159 -6.03 -29.85 7.21
CA PRO A 159 -4.78 -29.22 7.68
C PRO A 159 -3.91 -28.67 6.55
N ASP A 160 -4.05 -29.21 5.34
CA ASP A 160 -3.35 -28.79 4.12
C ASP A 160 -4.16 -27.78 3.29
N SER A 161 -4.99 -26.97 3.97
CA SER A 161 -5.76 -25.94 3.28
C SER A 161 -4.84 -24.90 2.62
N ASN A 162 -5.20 -24.44 1.43
CA ASN A 162 -4.57 -23.28 0.79
C ASN A 162 -4.87 -21.96 1.53
N LEU A 163 -5.92 -21.93 2.37
CA LEU A 163 -6.34 -20.75 3.12
C LEU A 163 -6.35 -21.05 4.61
N THR A 164 -5.43 -20.46 5.36
CA THR A 164 -5.25 -20.65 6.81
C THR A 164 -5.42 -19.32 7.54
N SER A 165 -5.42 -19.34 8.87
CA SER A 165 -5.47 -18.12 9.70
C SER A 165 -4.36 -17.08 9.40
N THR A 166 -3.30 -17.44 8.68
CA THR A 166 -2.20 -16.55 8.27
C THR A 166 -2.17 -16.28 6.77
N SER A 167 -3.17 -16.72 6.00
CA SER A 167 -3.16 -16.57 4.53
C SER A 167 -3.53 -15.16 4.06
N LEU A 168 -4.23 -14.37 4.87
CA LEU A 168 -4.76 -13.07 4.45
C LEU A 168 -3.69 -12.10 3.90
N PRO A 169 -2.50 -11.93 4.51
CA PRO A 169 -1.46 -11.08 3.92
C PRO A 169 -1.04 -11.53 2.51
N THR A 170 -0.92 -12.85 2.28
CA THR A 170 -0.62 -13.41 0.96
C THR A 170 -1.77 -13.18 -0.01
N VAL A 171 -3.01 -13.40 0.41
CA VAL A 171 -4.20 -13.12 -0.42
C VAL A 171 -4.27 -11.65 -0.84
N CYS A 172 -3.97 -10.70 0.06
CA CYS A 172 -3.91 -9.28 -0.31
C CYS A 172 -2.82 -9.02 -1.36
N SER A 173 -1.66 -9.67 -1.22
CA SER A 173 -0.52 -9.53 -2.14
C SER A 173 -0.85 -10.09 -3.52
N ASP A 174 -1.43 -11.29 -3.57
CA ASP A 174 -1.85 -11.94 -4.81
C ASP A 174 -2.94 -11.11 -5.51
N LEU A 175 -3.90 -10.57 -4.75
CA LEU A 175 -4.93 -9.68 -5.28
C LEU A 175 -4.33 -8.43 -5.94
N ALA A 176 -3.37 -7.77 -5.28
CA ALA A 176 -2.68 -6.61 -5.83
C ALA A 176 -1.87 -6.96 -7.08
N GLN A 177 -1.23 -8.13 -7.11
CA GLN A 177 -0.51 -8.63 -8.28
C GLN A 177 -1.46 -8.88 -9.45
N MET A 178 -2.59 -9.57 -9.23
CA MET A 178 -3.57 -9.85 -10.29
C MET A 178 -4.17 -8.56 -10.87
N LEU A 179 -4.44 -7.55 -10.03
CA LEU A 179 -4.89 -6.22 -10.47
C LEU A 179 -3.82 -5.45 -11.25
N THR A 180 -2.55 -5.62 -10.91
CA THR A 180 -1.44 -5.03 -11.66
C THR A 180 -1.32 -5.68 -13.04
N GLU A 181 -1.40 -7.00 -13.12
CA GLU A 181 -1.28 -7.76 -14.37
C GLU A 181 -2.48 -7.52 -15.31
N ASN A 182 -3.67 -7.33 -14.75
CA ASN A 182 -4.92 -7.18 -15.49
C ASN A 182 -5.50 -5.76 -15.39
N PHE A 183 -4.64 -4.75 -15.28
CA PHE A 183 -5.05 -3.36 -15.05
C PHE A 183 -6.08 -2.88 -16.08
N PRO A 184 -7.25 -2.33 -15.66
CA PRO A 184 -8.33 -1.97 -16.57
C PRO A 184 -7.90 -0.98 -17.66
N ALA A 185 -8.27 -1.28 -18.90
CA ALA A 185 -7.93 -0.43 -20.05
C ALA A 185 -8.55 0.97 -19.95
N SER A 186 -9.77 1.07 -19.40
CA SER A 186 -10.47 2.33 -19.12
C SER A 186 -9.69 3.25 -18.18
N CYS A 187 -8.88 2.68 -17.29
CA CYS A 187 -8.09 3.46 -16.34
C CYS A 187 -6.80 4.03 -16.90
N LYS A 188 -6.23 3.46 -17.99
CA LYS A 188 -4.86 3.78 -18.44
C LYS A 188 -4.60 5.27 -18.64
N GLY A 189 -5.57 6.01 -19.18
CA GLY A 189 -5.44 7.47 -19.41
C GLY A 189 -5.21 8.31 -18.14
N PHE A 190 -5.47 7.76 -16.95
CA PHE A 190 -5.24 8.42 -15.67
C PHE A 190 -3.87 8.14 -15.06
N PHE A 191 -3.11 7.22 -15.64
CA PHE A 191 -1.82 6.78 -15.13
C PHE A 191 -0.71 7.04 -16.13
N ASN A 192 0.51 7.13 -15.64
CA ASN A 192 1.67 7.40 -16.46
C ASN A 192 2.11 6.12 -17.19
N ASP A 193 1.77 6.00 -18.47
CA ASP A 193 2.16 4.87 -19.33
C ASP A 193 3.68 4.67 -19.47
N SER A 194 4.49 5.67 -19.10
CA SER A 194 5.95 5.55 -19.16
C SER A 194 6.54 4.68 -18.05
N LEU A 195 5.75 4.35 -17.02
CA LEU A 195 6.14 3.50 -15.92
C LEU A 195 5.12 2.35 -15.79
N PRO A 196 5.55 1.14 -15.38
CA PRO A 196 4.61 0.08 -15.07
C PRO A 196 3.63 0.58 -14.02
N ILE A 197 2.34 0.60 -14.37
CA ILE A 197 1.28 0.86 -13.41
C ILE A 197 1.36 -0.26 -12.37
N SER A 198 1.41 0.10 -11.09
CA SER A 198 1.49 -0.88 -10.01
C SER A 198 0.40 -0.65 -8.98
N VAL A 199 -0.27 -1.73 -8.65
CA VAL A 199 -1.16 -1.84 -7.50
C VAL A 199 -0.37 -2.55 -6.42
N THR A 200 -0.25 -1.94 -5.24
CA THR A 200 0.48 -2.52 -4.11
C THR A 200 -0.49 -2.88 -3.01
N GLY A 201 -0.32 -4.06 -2.41
CA GLY A 201 -1.16 -4.54 -1.31
C GLY A 201 -0.53 -5.71 -0.59
N GLY A 202 0.39 -5.49 0.34
CA GLY A 202 1.00 -6.58 1.12
C GLY A 202 2.43 -6.27 1.54
N PRO A 203 2.97 -6.96 2.56
CA PRO A 203 4.33 -6.72 3.04
C PRO A 203 5.38 -7.01 1.96
N PRO A 204 6.48 -6.23 1.86
CA PRO A 204 6.83 -5.05 2.66
C PRO A 204 6.24 -3.72 2.11
N ALA A 205 5.32 -3.79 1.15
CA ALA A 205 4.86 -2.66 0.35
C ALA A 205 3.68 -1.88 0.99
N LEU A 206 3.30 -0.79 0.32
CA LEU A 206 2.12 0.03 0.64
C LEU A 206 0.85 -0.82 0.48
N GLY A 207 0.04 -0.95 1.53
CA GLY A 207 -1.18 -1.77 1.50
C GLY A 207 -1.04 -3.11 2.23
N GLY A 208 -2.16 -3.79 2.43
CA GLY A 208 -2.17 -5.10 3.06
C GLY A 208 -3.48 -5.41 3.81
N ALA A 209 -3.39 -6.41 4.69
CA ALA A 209 -4.50 -6.88 5.49
C ALA A 209 -4.98 -5.80 6.48
N LEU A 210 -6.28 -5.54 6.49
CA LEU A 210 -6.95 -4.69 7.48
C LEU A 210 -7.55 -5.51 8.62
N THR A 211 -7.88 -6.78 8.42
CA THR A 211 -8.44 -7.68 9.44
C THR A 211 -7.46 -8.78 9.88
N GLY A 212 -7.71 -9.35 11.07
CA GLY A 212 -6.91 -10.45 11.60
C GLY A 212 -5.72 -10.01 12.46
N SER A 213 -5.01 -10.99 13.01
CA SER A 213 -3.88 -10.79 13.94
C SER A 213 -2.65 -10.16 13.28
N GLN A 214 -2.50 -10.33 11.97
CA GLN A 214 -1.43 -9.73 11.17
C GLN A 214 -1.89 -8.48 10.42
N SER A 215 -3.05 -7.92 10.77
CA SER A 215 -3.53 -6.70 10.12
C SER A 215 -2.68 -5.50 10.47
N LEU A 216 -2.63 -4.55 9.55
CA LEU A 216 -2.02 -3.25 9.78
C LEU A 216 -2.73 -2.46 10.88
N VAL A 217 -4.03 -2.71 11.11
CA VAL A 217 -4.78 -2.12 12.23
C VAL A 217 -4.28 -2.66 13.57
N ASN A 218 -4.10 -3.98 13.67
CA ASN A 218 -3.61 -4.63 14.89
C ASN A 218 -2.12 -4.38 15.15
N GLU A 219 -1.31 -4.33 14.09
CA GLU A 219 0.13 -4.09 14.19
C GLU A 219 0.50 -2.60 14.32
N SER A 220 -0.47 -1.69 14.15
CA SER A 220 -0.24 -0.26 14.30
C SER A 220 0.04 0.09 15.75
N ILE A 221 1.20 0.68 16.00
CA ILE A 221 1.60 1.18 17.33
C ILE A 221 1.24 2.64 17.54
N CYS A 222 0.58 3.24 16.54
CA CYS A 222 0.38 4.66 16.47
C CYS A 222 -1.06 4.98 16.15
N THR A 223 -1.65 5.84 16.97
CA THR A 223 -3.01 6.30 16.75
C THR A 223 -3.09 7.81 16.72
N ILE A 224 -4.09 8.34 16.01
CA ILE A 224 -4.49 9.74 16.09
C ILE A 224 -5.96 9.79 16.52
N ASN A 225 -6.32 10.77 17.37
CA ASN A 225 -7.62 10.84 18.03
C ASN A 225 -8.03 9.55 18.81
N GLY A 226 -7.09 8.64 19.08
CA GLY A 226 -7.33 7.36 19.75
C GLY A 226 -8.12 6.31 18.95
N SER A 227 -8.63 6.64 17.75
CA SER A 227 -9.51 5.75 16.97
C SER A 227 -9.02 5.47 15.54
N TYR A 228 -7.96 6.16 15.11
CA TYR A 228 -7.38 6.01 13.77
C TYR A 228 -5.99 5.42 13.90
N SER A 229 -5.78 4.23 13.36
CA SER A 229 -4.48 3.57 13.29
C SER A 229 -3.66 4.12 12.13
N LEU A 230 -2.37 4.37 12.34
CA LEU A 230 -1.46 4.77 11.26
C LEU A 230 -1.24 3.60 10.32
N MET A 231 -1.60 3.77 9.05
CA MET A 231 -1.36 2.77 8.01
C MET A 231 -0.03 3.01 7.30
N TRP A 232 0.27 4.29 7.03
CA TRP A 232 1.46 4.68 6.28
C TRP A 232 1.87 6.12 6.61
N SER A 233 3.16 6.40 6.62
CA SER A 233 3.68 7.76 6.72
C SER A 233 4.90 7.98 5.83
N GLN A 234 5.07 9.19 5.33
CA GLN A 234 6.18 9.60 4.51
C GLN A 234 6.79 10.88 5.06
N TYR A 235 8.12 10.94 5.05
CA TYR A 235 8.88 12.04 5.63
C TYR A 235 9.78 12.70 4.59
N GLY A 236 9.83 14.03 4.63
CA GLY A 236 10.76 14.84 3.83
C GLY A 236 11.30 15.99 4.65
N ALA A 237 12.25 16.74 4.10
CA ALA A 237 12.73 17.96 4.75
C ALA A 237 11.58 18.97 4.91
N ALA A 238 11.55 19.72 6.01
CA ALA A 238 10.56 20.78 6.27
C ALA A 238 10.78 21.99 5.34
N THR A 239 10.44 21.83 4.08
CA THR A 239 10.46 22.87 3.06
C THR A 239 9.03 23.20 2.65
N LEU A 240 8.81 24.44 2.20
CA LEU A 240 7.50 24.86 1.70
C LEU A 240 7.03 24.00 0.51
N GLU A 241 7.98 23.49 -0.28
CA GLU A 241 7.71 22.59 -1.39
C GLU A 241 7.15 21.24 -0.93
N ASN A 242 7.78 20.59 0.06
CA ASN A 242 7.29 19.34 0.62
C ASN A 242 5.97 19.54 1.35
N TYR A 243 5.80 20.66 2.06
CA TYR A 243 4.53 21.04 2.66
C TYR A 243 3.41 21.11 1.61
N TYR A 244 3.63 21.84 0.52
CA TYR A 244 2.63 21.94 -0.55
C TYR A 244 2.35 20.59 -1.20
N TYR A 245 3.38 19.77 -1.45
CA TYR A 245 3.20 18.43 -1.99
C TYR A 245 2.35 17.55 -1.07
N ALA A 246 2.66 17.51 0.24
CA ALA A 246 1.89 16.74 1.22
C ALA A 246 0.42 17.18 1.26
N ASN A 247 0.15 18.45 1.00
CA ASN A 247 -1.20 18.99 0.96
C ASN A 247 -1.95 18.73 -0.36
N TYR A 248 -1.26 18.76 -1.50
CA TYR A 248 -1.84 18.40 -2.80
C TYR A 248 -1.92 16.90 -3.05
N PHE A 249 -1.41 16.10 -2.13
CA PHE A 249 -1.42 14.66 -2.28
C PHE A 249 -2.85 14.11 -2.43
N VAL A 250 -3.03 13.26 -3.45
CA VAL A 250 -4.25 12.48 -3.67
C VAL A 250 -3.86 11.01 -3.70
N ALA A 251 -4.31 10.25 -2.70
CA ALA A 251 -4.07 8.82 -2.62
C ALA A 251 -5.30 8.03 -3.08
N PRO A 252 -5.25 7.37 -4.25
CA PRO A 252 -6.25 6.39 -4.64
C PRO A 252 -6.02 5.08 -3.89
N LEU A 253 -7.00 4.74 -3.06
CA LEU A 253 -7.02 3.52 -2.27
C LEU A 253 -8.15 2.64 -2.74
N VAL A 254 -7.92 1.35 -2.80
CA VAL A 254 -8.99 0.36 -2.99
C VAL A 254 -9.07 -0.48 -1.74
N THR A 255 -10.24 -0.45 -1.09
CA THR A 255 -10.54 -1.30 0.06
C THR A 255 -11.41 -2.44 -0.42
N ALA A 256 -10.93 -3.68 -0.31
CA ALA A 256 -11.65 -4.88 -0.73
C ALA A 256 -12.09 -5.67 0.50
N PHE A 257 -13.40 -5.91 0.61
CA PHE A 257 -14.02 -6.81 1.58
C PHE A 257 -14.33 -8.12 0.87
N MET A 258 -13.90 -9.24 1.46
CA MET A 258 -13.94 -10.53 0.80
C MET A 258 -14.38 -11.65 1.74
N PRO A 259 -14.82 -12.80 1.20
CA PRO A 259 -14.96 -14.00 1.99
C PRO A 259 -13.70 -14.27 2.82
N ILE A 260 -13.91 -14.92 3.96
CA ILE A 260 -12.83 -15.18 4.91
C ILE A 260 -11.72 -16.00 4.26
N ALA A 261 -10.48 -15.53 4.34
CA ALA A 261 -9.28 -16.17 3.80
C ALA A 261 -8.74 -17.28 4.74
N ASP A 262 -9.63 -18.10 5.30
CA ASP A 262 -9.31 -19.16 6.26
C ASP A 262 -10.39 -20.24 6.23
N TYR A 263 -10.03 -21.47 5.82
CA TYR A 263 -10.98 -22.58 5.68
C TYR A 263 -11.67 -22.99 6.98
N ALA A 264 -11.03 -22.73 8.12
CA ALA A 264 -11.54 -23.13 9.43
C ALA A 264 -12.69 -22.22 9.89
N ARG A 265 -12.98 -21.14 9.16
CA ARG A 265 -13.97 -20.13 9.53
C ARG A 265 -15.20 -20.17 8.61
N PRO A 266 -16.41 -19.99 9.16
CA PRO A 266 -17.62 -19.98 8.35
C PRO A 266 -17.63 -18.75 7.42
N ILE A 267 -17.84 -18.98 6.13
CA ILE A 267 -18.04 -17.90 5.15
C ILE A 267 -19.37 -17.23 5.47
N THR A 268 -19.35 -15.95 5.87
CA THR A 268 -20.58 -15.17 6.07
C THR A 268 -20.88 -14.23 4.91
N LEU A 269 -19.86 -13.89 4.12
CA LEU A 269 -19.98 -12.99 2.98
C LEU A 269 -20.02 -13.81 1.68
N ALA A 270 -21.14 -13.78 0.96
CA ALA A 270 -21.35 -14.56 -0.26
C ALA A 270 -20.59 -14.03 -1.48
N SER A 271 -20.21 -12.75 -1.48
CA SER A 271 -19.52 -12.08 -2.59
C SER A 271 -18.60 -10.99 -2.07
N ALA A 272 -17.45 -10.78 -2.72
CA ALA A 272 -16.60 -9.65 -2.40
C ALA A 272 -17.28 -8.32 -2.76
N LYS A 273 -16.89 -7.27 -2.05
CA LYS A 273 -17.31 -5.89 -2.30
C LYS A 273 -16.12 -4.98 -2.10
N SER A 274 -15.89 -4.06 -3.01
CA SER A 274 -14.76 -3.13 -2.95
C SER A 274 -15.22 -1.69 -3.10
N PHE A 275 -14.40 -0.80 -2.59
CA PHE A 275 -14.60 0.64 -2.62
C PHE A 275 -13.32 1.32 -3.03
N MET A 276 -13.44 2.32 -3.91
CA MET A 276 -12.33 3.18 -4.26
C MET A 276 -12.45 4.49 -3.49
N THR A 277 -11.35 4.94 -2.91
CA THR A 277 -11.32 6.15 -2.09
C THR A 277 -10.14 7.03 -2.47
N CYS A 278 -10.40 8.31 -2.76
CA CYS A 278 -9.36 9.29 -3.09
C CYS A 278 -9.14 10.22 -1.90
N ILE A 279 -8.13 9.92 -1.09
CA ILE A 279 -7.81 10.71 0.10
C ILE A 279 -6.97 11.92 -0.29
N ARG A 280 -7.39 13.10 0.18
CA ARG A 280 -6.66 14.36 0.03
C ARG A 280 -6.82 15.23 1.26
N ASN A 281 -5.82 16.04 1.55
CA ASN A 281 -5.82 16.96 2.70
C ASN A 281 -6.57 18.25 2.34
N ASN A 282 -7.89 18.28 2.54
CA ASN A 282 -8.76 19.37 2.08
C ASN A 282 -9.20 20.36 3.17
N ARG A 283 -8.83 20.14 4.42
CA ARG A 283 -9.16 21.01 5.55
C ARG A 283 -7.89 21.51 6.21
N LEU A 284 -7.54 22.78 5.97
CA LEU A 284 -6.48 23.47 6.68
C LEU A 284 -6.91 23.80 8.11
N ASN A 285 -6.08 23.45 9.08
CA ASN A 285 -6.28 23.85 10.47
C ASN A 285 -5.87 25.33 10.69
N PRO A 286 -6.47 26.03 11.67
CA PRO A 286 -6.11 27.41 11.98
C PRO A 286 -4.63 27.57 12.30
N GLY A 287 -3.99 28.59 11.74
CA GLY A 287 -2.56 28.86 11.93
C GLY A 287 -1.63 28.15 10.94
N SER A 288 -2.15 27.25 10.11
CA SER A 288 -1.39 26.63 9.03
C SER A 288 -1.05 27.61 7.91
N GLU A 289 0.08 27.37 7.25
CA GLU A 289 0.47 28.10 6.05
C GLU A 289 -0.55 27.87 4.93
N ALA A 290 -0.94 28.95 4.25
CA ALA A 290 -1.92 28.88 3.17
C ALA A 290 -1.35 28.09 1.98
N ILE A 291 -2.14 27.16 1.45
CA ILE A 291 -1.76 26.40 0.27
C ILE A 291 -2.21 27.21 -0.96
N PRO A 292 -1.34 27.42 -1.96
CA PRO A 292 -1.76 28.00 -3.22
C PRO A 292 -2.89 27.16 -3.87
N PRO A 293 -3.71 27.74 -4.75
CA PRO A 293 -4.64 26.94 -5.52
C PRO A 293 -3.86 26.03 -6.49
N ALA A 294 -4.26 24.77 -6.57
CA ALA A 294 -3.72 23.85 -7.57
C ALA A 294 -4.04 24.35 -9.00
N PRO A 295 -3.20 24.04 -10.00
CA PRO A 295 -3.52 24.37 -11.38
C PRO A 295 -4.83 23.70 -11.82
N SER A 296 -5.59 24.37 -12.70
CA SER A 296 -6.79 23.77 -13.27
C SER A 296 -6.42 22.55 -14.14
N PRO A 297 -7.12 21.42 -13.97
CA PRO A 297 -6.86 20.23 -14.77
C PRO A 297 -7.13 20.50 -16.25
N THR A 298 -6.38 19.83 -17.10
CA THR A 298 -6.62 19.79 -18.54
C THR A 298 -7.81 18.87 -18.82
N PRO A 299 -8.74 19.26 -19.72
CA PRO A 299 -9.82 18.37 -20.15
C PRO A 299 -9.27 17.04 -20.66
N ILE A 300 -9.96 15.95 -20.37
CA ILE A 300 -9.64 14.64 -20.95
C ILE A 300 -10.19 14.65 -22.36
N ASP A 301 -9.33 14.45 -23.35
CA ASP A 301 -9.79 14.10 -24.69
C ASP A 301 -10.29 12.65 -24.65
N THR A 302 -11.58 12.45 -24.38
CA THR A 302 -12.27 11.14 -24.45
C THR A 302 -12.37 10.61 -25.89
N SER A 303 -11.59 11.16 -26.82
CA SER A 303 -11.68 10.89 -28.27
C SER A 303 -11.04 9.57 -28.70
N ALA A 304 -10.49 8.77 -27.78
CA ALA A 304 -9.84 7.50 -28.09
C ALA A 304 -10.67 6.30 -27.60
N GLY A 305 -11.51 5.72 -28.46
CA GLY A 305 -11.98 4.35 -28.22
C GLY A 305 -13.37 3.94 -28.68
N SER A 306 -14.12 4.73 -29.45
CA SER A 306 -15.33 4.17 -30.11
C SER A 306 -14.92 3.42 -31.39
N SER A 307 -14.23 2.30 -31.21
CA SER A 307 -14.05 1.30 -32.27
C SER A 307 -15.37 0.55 -32.42
N ASN A 308 -16.35 1.18 -33.07
CA ASN A 308 -17.58 0.49 -33.46
C ASN A 308 -17.21 -0.70 -34.35
N SER A 309 -17.32 -1.92 -33.82
CA SER A 309 -17.49 -3.12 -34.63
C SER A 309 -18.83 -3.01 -35.35
N ALA A 310 -18.82 -2.38 -36.53
CA ALA A 310 -19.94 -2.39 -37.44
C ALA A 310 -20.08 -3.80 -38.02
N SER A 311 -21.12 -4.50 -37.58
CA SER A 311 -21.60 -5.74 -38.18
C SER A 311 -22.00 -5.52 -39.64
N ASN A 312 -21.56 -6.44 -40.50
CA ASN A 312 -21.86 -6.52 -41.93
C ASN A 312 -23.34 -6.36 -42.27
N THR A 313 -23.66 -5.42 -43.16
CA THR A 313 -24.78 -5.54 -44.11
C THR A 313 -24.33 -5.03 -45.47
N THR A 314 -24.30 -5.94 -46.43
CA THR A 314 -23.95 -5.76 -47.84
C THR A 314 -25.03 -4.97 -48.60
N GLY A 315 -24.62 -3.90 -49.29
CA GLY A 315 -25.40 -3.22 -50.32
C GLY A 315 -24.47 -2.41 -51.26
N PRO A 316 -24.68 -2.40 -52.60
CA PRO A 316 -23.72 -1.81 -53.54
C PRO A 316 -24.04 -0.35 -53.95
N ALA A 317 -22.99 0.31 -54.46
CA ALA A 317 -22.92 1.67 -55.07
C ALA A 317 -22.91 2.84 -54.04
N THR A 318 -22.13 3.92 -54.16
CA THR A 318 -21.59 4.63 -55.34
C THR A 318 -20.40 5.49 -54.89
N SER A 319 -19.45 5.75 -55.79
CA SER A 319 -18.18 6.45 -55.55
C SER A 319 -18.27 7.98 -55.40
N SER A 320 -17.56 8.56 -54.42
CA SER A 320 -17.00 9.92 -54.47
C SER A 320 -15.76 10.06 -53.56
N PRO A 321 -14.70 10.79 -53.98
CA PRO A 321 -13.45 10.87 -53.22
C PRO A 321 -13.35 12.19 -52.44
N ALA A 322 -13.03 12.16 -51.14
CA ALA A 322 -12.50 13.34 -50.45
C ALA A 322 -11.83 13.00 -49.09
N SER A 323 -10.58 13.49 -48.99
CA SER A 323 -9.93 14.07 -47.79
C SER A 323 -9.36 13.12 -46.73
N GLY A 324 -8.03 13.16 -46.60
CA GLY A 324 -7.21 12.27 -45.79
C GLY A 324 -7.34 12.45 -44.28
N SER A 325 -7.37 11.31 -43.60
CA SER A 325 -7.22 11.17 -42.16
C SER A 325 -5.75 10.93 -41.80
N SER A 326 -5.20 11.76 -40.92
CA SER A 326 -3.87 11.59 -40.33
C SER A 326 -3.90 10.44 -39.31
N SER A 327 -3.31 9.32 -39.66
CA SER A 327 -3.12 8.16 -38.78
C SER A 327 -2.10 8.47 -37.67
N GLY A 328 -2.54 8.34 -36.42
CA GLY A 328 -1.64 8.31 -35.26
C GLY A 328 -0.81 7.03 -35.31
N GLY A 329 0.50 7.18 -35.51
CA GLY A 329 1.45 6.07 -35.58
C GLY A 329 1.72 5.48 -34.20
N GLY A 330 1.16 4.30 -33.95
CA GLY A 330 1.63 3.43 -32.87
C GLY A 330 3.10 3.06 -33.12
N LEU A 331 3.90 3.08 -32.05
CA LEU A 331 5.33 2.73 -32.11
C LEU A 331 5.46 1.31 -32.68
N SER A 332 6.01 1.22 -33.89
CA SER A 332 6.32 -0.03 -34.57
C SER A 332 7.00 -0.99 -33.61
N GLY A 333 6.57 -2.25 -33.57
CA GLY A 333 7.18 -3.30 -32.76
C GLY A 333 8.70 -3.42 -32.94
N GLY A 334 9.24 -2.92 -34.07
CA GLY A 334 10.68 -2.80 -34.30
C GLY A 334 11.41 -1.85 -33.33
N ALA A 335 10.76 -0.80 -32.82
CA ALA A 335 11.36 0.13 -31.85
C ALA A 335 11.49 -0.49 -30.45
N ILE A 336 10.53 -1.33 -30.08
CA ILE A 336 10.52 -2.06 -28.81
C ILE A 336 11.54 -3.21 -28.86
N ALA A 337 11.67 -3.91 -29.99
CA ALA A 337 12.67 -4.97 -30.14
C ALA A 337 14.11 -4.47 -30.05
N GLY A 338 14.38 -3.25 -30.55
CA GLY A 338 15.73 -2.67 -30.55
C GLY A 338 16.27 -2.34 -29.16
N THR A 339 15.41 -1.93 -28.23
CA THR A 339 15.82 -1.55 -26.86
C THR A 339 16.22 -2.75 -26.02
N VAL A 340 15.51 -3.87 -26.14
CA VAL A 340 15.81 -5.10 -25.37
C VAL A 340 17.19 -5.66 -25.74
N ILE A 341 17.53 -5.71 -27.03
CA ILE A 341 18.83 -6.20 -27.50
C ILE A 341 19.96 -5.27 -27.02
N GLY A 342 19.72 -3.95 -27.00
CA GLY A 342 20.68 -2.96 -26.51
C GLY A 342 21.04 -3.16 -25.03
N VAL A 343 20.06 -3.42 -24.17
CA VAL A 343 20.29 -3.63 -22.73
C VAL A 343 21.05 -4.93 -22.47
N ILE A 344 20.71 -6.01 -23.18
CA ILE A 344 21.41 -7.30 -23.04
C ILE A 344 22.89 -7.17 -23.45
N ALA A 345 23.17 -6.46 -24.56
CA ALA A 345 24.55 -6.22 -25.01
C ALA A 345 25.35 -5.35 -24.02
N ALA A 346 24.71 -4.31 -23.44
CA ALA A 346 25.35 -3.44 -22.46
C ALA A 346 25.70 -4.20 -21.15
N LEU A 347 24.78 -5.03 -20.65
CA LEU A 347 25.02 -5.84 -19.45
C LEU A 347 26.13 -6.88 -19.67
N ALA A 348 26.19 -7.50 -20.84
CA ALA A 348 27.26 -8.44 -21.19
C ALA A 348 28.64 -7.75 -21.21
N LEU A 349 28.74 -6.53 -21.73
CA LEU A 349 29.98 -5.74 -21.71
C LEU A 349 30.42 -5.34 -20.30
N LEU A 350 29.48 -4.91 -19.45
CA LEU A 350 29.78 -4.54 -18.06
C LEU A 350 30.25 -5.74 -17.24
N ALA A 351 29.60 -6.89 -17.38
CA ALA A 351 30.01 -8.13 -16.72
C ALA A 351 31.39 -8.60 -17.21
N GLY A 352 31.65 -8.52 -18.52
CA GLY A 352 32.95 -8.84 -19.11
C GLY A 352 34.07 -7.94 -18.60
N ALA A 353 33.83 -6.62 -18.51
CA ALA A 353 34.80 -5.67 -17.98
C ALA A 353 35.12 -5.93 -16.49
N ALA A 354 34.10 -6.13 -15.66
CA ALA A 354 34.29 -6.44 -14.24
C ALA A 354 35.09 -7.74 -14.03
N PHE A 355 34.79 -8.77 -14.81
CA PHE A 355 35.54 -10.03 -14.79
C PHE A 355 37.01 -9.85 -15.19
N PHE A 356 37.28 -9.06 -16.22
CA PHE A 356 38.64 -8.81 -16.72
C PHE A 356 39.51 -8.07 -15.69
N PHE A 357 38.97 -7.06 -15.01
CA PHE A 357 39.69 -6.33 -13.96
C PHE A 357 39.96 -7.19 -12.71
N ASN A 358 39.02 -8.05 -12.31
CA ASN A 358 39.22 -8.98 -11.19
C ASN A 358 40.28 -10.05 -11.49
N ARG A 359 40.42 -10.47 -12.74
CA ARG A 359 41.45 -11.44 -13.15
C ARG A 359 42.85 -10.83 -13.16
N LYS A 360 43.00 -9.54 -13.49
CA LYS A 360 44.32 -8.89 -13.55
C LYS A 360 44.90 -8.59 -12.15
N ARG A 361 44.05 -8.41 -11.13
CA ARG A 361 44.48 -8.04 -9.78
C ARG A 361 45.09 -9.19 -8.96
N LYS A 362 44.95 -10.45 -9.38
CA LYS A 362 45.45 -11.64 -8.64
C LYS A 362 46.88 -12.07 -8.97
N ARG A 363 47.68 -11.28 -9.72
CA ARG A 363 49.05 -11.67 -10.15
C ARG A 363 50.17 -10.72 -9.69
N SER A 364 49.93 -9.83 -8.73
CA SER A 364 50.94 -8.87 -8.26
C SER A 364 51.05 -8.88 -6.74
N GLY A 365 51.41 -10.03 -6.16
CA GLY A 365 51.59 -10.20 -4.72
C GLY A 365 52.63 -11.25 -4.40
N ALA A 366 53.86 -11.03 -4.85
CA ALA A 366 55.07 -11.67 -4.34
C ALA A 366 56.27 -10.84 -4.80
N GLU A 367 56.85 -10.06 -3.89
CA GLU A 367 58.29 -9.78 -3.76
C GLU A 367 58.53 -8.72 -2.65
N ASP A 368 59.26 -9.17 -1.61
CA ASP A 368 60.20 -8.51 -0.69
C ASP A 368 60.07 -7.02 -0.33
N VAL A 369 60.16 -6.71 0.99
CA VAL A 369 61.35 -6.09 1.62
C VAL A 369 61.20 -6.16 3.16
N ASP A 370 62.10 -6.93 3.76
CA ASP A 370 62.57 -6.84 5.14
C ASP A 370 63.76 -5.85 5.18
N ALA A 371 63.77 -4.86 6.08
CA ALA A 371 64.97 -4.17 6.60
C ALA A 371 64.62 -2.99 7.55
N SER A 372 64.87 -3.21 8.84
CA SER A 372 65.53 -2.31 9.82
C SER A 372 65.53 -0.78 9.62
N ASN A 373 65.05 -0.01 10.61
CA ASN A 373 65.89 0.67 11.62
C ASN A 373 65.10 1.68 12.47
N GLY A 374 65.43 1.73 13.76
CA GLY A 374 64.67 2.41 14.80
C GLY A 374 64.83 3.93 14.91
N ARG A 375 64.00 4.50 15.79
CA ARG A 375 64.36 5.63 16.67
C ARG A 375 63.33 5.77 17.80
N GLU A 376 63.79 5.38 18.98
CA GLU A 376 63.70 6.08 20.27
C GLU A 376 63.11 7.50 20.24
N SER A 377 62.03 7.74 20.99
CA SER A 377 61.97 8.86 21.94
C SER A 377 60.83 8.70 22.95
N LYS A 378 61.13 9.17 24.15
CA LYS A 378 60.50 8.99 25.47
C LYS A 378 59.18 9.75 25.63
N GLY A 379 58.31 9.26 26.51
CA GLY A 379 57.18 10.01 27.05
C GLY A 379 56.35 9.20 28.05
N LEU A 380 56.85 9.12 29.28
CA LEU A 380 56.20 8.54 30.47
C LEU A 380 54.86 9.21 30.78
N VAL A 381 53.79 8.45 30.98
CA VAL A 381 52.87 8.57 32.13
C VAL A 381 52.27 7.19 32.40
N GLU A 382 52.47 6.75 33.64
CA GLU A 382 52.09 5.48 34.23
C GLU A 382 50.79 5.62 35.05
N ALA A 383 50.08 4.50 35.21
CA ALA A 383 49.07 4.12 36.23
C ALA A 383 47.71 3.65 35.64
N PRO A 384 46.97 2.73 36.31
CA PRO A 384 47.21 1.29 36.15
C PRO A 384 45.94 0.44 35.91
N HIS A 385 46.18 -0.76 35.37
CA HIS A 385 45.46 -2.04 35.50
C HIS A 385 43.95 -2.05 35.81
N ASN A 386 43.16 -2.60 34.88
CA ASN A 386 42.31 -3.75 35.23
C ASN A 386 42.03 -4.66 34.02
N ALA A 387 41.93 -5.95 34.31
CA ALA A 387 41.98 -7.08 33.40
C ALA A 387 40.70 -7.32 32.58
N SER A 388 40.87 -7.89 31.38
CA SER A 388 39.92 -8.78 30.71
C SER A 388 40.68 -9.43 29.54
N ILE A 389 41.34 -10.56 29.77
CA ILE A 389 40.85 -11.92 29.48
C ILE A 389 40.65 -12.18 27.98
N SER A 390 41.49 -13.12 27.53
CA SER A 390 41.64 -13.69 26.21
C SER A 390 40.39 -14.31 25.61
N GLU A 391 40.41 -14.27 24.28
CA GLU A 391 39.74 -15.15 23.33
C GLU A 391 39.82 -16.64 23.75
N MET A 392 38.73 -17.36 23.50
CA MET A 392 38.77 -18.78 23.17
C MET A 392 37.90 -19.02 21.93
N ASP A 393 38.58 -19.37 20.84
CA ASP A 393 38.07 -20.30 19.84
C ASP A 393 37.76 -21.65 20.52
N ALA A 394 36.60 -22.25 20.23
CA ALA A 394 36.48 -23.68 19.94
C ALA A 394 35.02 -24.12 19.72
N ALA A 395 34.83 -24.77 18.57
CA ALA A 395 34.13 -26.04 18.37
C ALA A 395 32.61 -26.14 18.60
N SER A 396 31.93 -26.49 17.50
CA SER A 396 30.64 -27.19 17.47
C SER A 396 30.59 -28.41 18.40
N PRO A 397 29.38 -28.68 18.94
CA PRO A 397 28.79 -30.02 18.92
C PRO A 397 27.40 -29.97 18.26
N ALA A 398 27.12 -30.82 17.29
CA ALA A 398 26.63 -32.19 17.46
C ALA A 398 25.17 -32.24 17.96
N ALA A 399 24.34 -32.80 17.08
CA ALA A 399 22.94 -33.09 17.28
C ALA A 399 22.67 -33.85 18.58
N GLN A 400 21.64 -33.42 19.30
CA GLN A 400 21.10 -34.14 20.43
C GLN A 400 19.60 -34.30 20.23
N GLU A 401 19.22 -35.54 19.94
CA GLU A 401 17.83 -35.99 19.94
C GLU A 401 17.20 -35.76 21.32
N MET A 402 16.01 -35.18 21.34
CA MET A 402 15.17 -35.19 22.54
C MET A 402 13.97 -36.12 22.34
N SER A 403 14.08 -37.21 23.09
CA SER A 403 13.05 -38.18 23.42
C SER A 403 11.82 -37.53 24.07
N SER A 404 10.66 -37.93 23.53
CA SER A 404 9.41 -38.24 24.20
C SER A 404 9.41 -38.18 25.75
N SER A 405 8.63 -37.25 26.30
CA SER A 405 7.94 -37.35 27.60
C SER A 405 6.61 -36.62 27.41
N LYS A 406 5.44 -37.27 27.32
CA LYS A 406 4.71 -38.14 28.23
C LYS A 406 4.22 -37.42 29.50
N GLY A 407 2.98 -36.95 29.41
CA GLY A 407 2.02 -36.92 30.53
C GLY A 407 1.90 -35.61 31.28
N TRP A 408 0.91 -34.79 30.92
CA TRP A 408 0.25 -33.88 31.86
C TRP A 408 -1.26 -33.90 31.66
N HIS A 409 -1.93 -33.86 32.80
CA HIS A 409 -3.28 -34.35 33.08
C HIS A 409 -4.39 -33.45 32.53
N ALA A 410 -5.44 -34.09 31.99
CA ALA A 410 -6.74 -33.46 31.79
C ALA A 410 -7.39 -33.19 33.15
N ALA A 411 -7.75 -31.93 33.40
CA ALA A 411 -8.61 -31.54 34.50
C ALA A 411 -10.07 -31.74 34.06
N GLU A 412 -10.74 -32.72 34.66
CA GLU A 412 -12.18 -32.89 34.55
C GLU A 412 -12.90 -31.77 35.32
N LEU A 413 -13.85 -31.10 34.67
CA LEU A 413 -14.80 -30.22 35.34
C LEU A 413 -16.12 -30.98 35.57
N PRO A 414 -16.73 -30.87 36.76
CA PRO A 414 -17.94 -31.59 37.10
C PRO A 414 -19.16 -31.07 36.35
N GLY A 415 -19.97 -32.02 35.88
CA GLY A 415 -21.25 -31.79 35.25
C GLY A 415 -22.26 -31.14 36.19
N GLN A 416 -23.12 -30.32 35.62
CA GLN A 416 -24.30 -29.78 36.30
C GLN A 416 -25.55 -30.35 35.65
N GLU A 417 -26.22 -31.22 36.41
CA GLU A 417 -27.55 -31.75 36.15
C GLU A 417 -28.62 -30.64 36.17
N GLY A 418 -29.42 -30.61 35.10
CA GLY A 418 -30.88 -30.66 35.16
C GLY A 418 -31.67 -29.55 35.87
N GLN A 419 -32.47 -28.82 35.08
CA GLN A 419 -33.90 -28.67 35.42
C GLN A 419 -34.78 -28.41 34.18
N PRO A 420 -35.98 -29.04 34.10
CA PRO A 420 -36.89 -28.92 32.95
C PRO A 420 -38.08 -27.98 33.22
N GLY A 421 -38.67 -27.46 32.14
CA GLY A 421 -40.11 -27.19 32.07
C GLY A 421 -40.55 -25.72 32.11
N GLY A 422 -41.34 -25.32 31.10
CA GLY A 422 -42.08 -24.05 31.06
C GLY A 422 -42.33 -23.60 29.63
N SER A 423 -43.22 -24.26 28.89
CA SER A 423 -44.65 -23.96 28.74
C SER A 423 -44.95 -23.08 27.52
N ARG A 424 -45.97 -23.55 26.80
CA ARG A 424 -46.53 -23.08 25.54
C ARG A 424 -47.07 -21.64 25.64
N ASN A 425 -47.07 -20.93 24.52
CA ASN A 425 -48.25 -20.20 24.01
C ASN A 425 -48.08 -19.83 22.52
N PRO A 426 -49.03 -20.23 21.66
CA PRO A 426 -49.26 -19.62 20.35
C PRO A 426 -50.58 -18.82 20.36
N ALA A 427 -50.51 -17.53 20.06
CA ALA A 427 -51.61 -16.61 19.70
C ALA A 427 -50.92 -15.30 19.27
N GLU A 428 -51.34 -14.46 18.33
CA GLU A 428 -52.53 -14.26 17.50
C GLU A 428 -52.05 -13.18 16.49
N LEU A 429 -52.15 -13.36 15.17
CA LEU A 429 -53.22 -12.82 14.32
C LEU A 429 -53.66 -11.36 14.58
N ALA A 430 -53.21 -10.43 13.72
CA ALA A 430 -53.91 -9.26 13.15
C ALA A 430 -52.81 -8.31 12.59
N GLY A 431 -52.70 -8.00 11.30
CA GLY A 431 -53.73 -7.65 10.34
C GLY A 431 -53.99 -6.15 10.44
N HIS A 432 -53.26 -5.30 9.69
CA HIS A 432 -53.69 -3.93 9.40
C HIS A 432 -53.32 -3.54 7.96
N SER A 433 -54.36 -3.18 7.22
CA SER A 433 -54.40 -2.69 5.86
C SER A 433 -54.67 -1.18 5.90
N LYS A 434 -54.00 -0.45 5.01
CA LYS A 434 -54.41 0.82 4.36
C LYS A 434 -54.93 1.97 5.23
N GLN A 435 -54.23 3.10 5.14
CA GLN A 435 -54.73 4.28 4.41
C GLN A 435 -53.59 4.92 3.62
#